data_AF-A0ABD4ZP56-F1
#
_entry.id   AF-A0ABD4ZP56-F1
#
_cell.length_a   1.000
_cell.length_b   1.000
_cell.length_c   1.000
_cell.angle_alpha   90.00
_cell.angle_beta   90.00
_cell.angle_gamma   90.00
#
_symmetry.space_group_name_H-M   'P 1'
#
loop_
_entity.id
_entity.type
_entity.pdbx_description
1 polymer ?
#
loop_
_entity_poly.entity_id
_entity_poly.type
_entity_poly.pdbx_seq_one_letter_code
_entity_poly.pdbx_strand_id
1 'polypeptide(L)'
;MYPETIRLIAEKQQEGVFPGVVYRFIHGEQMETHCLGYAAQQPQIESLTTEHLFDVASLTKVVCTTTVILKLWEQGVLAIDDPLVRYLPAFTDQKVTLRHLLTHTSDIQTWIPRRDQLSAEELRHAYLRVQSGPQLGKQVQYTDTGTILLGFMLEELFGCSVTEIFQQEVLQPLEMTNSGFPPLPAASKVAATQRQEDGTVLKGITHDPKARVLGKHAGNAGLFSTIDDLTQFVQMMLKKGQTATQSFLSADILERLYLDHTPFETGHRSIGWDLKGTPVHLYHTGYTGTFLLIGSDGKAFIFLSNRVHPEDHRDSYLKHRDQIVQSYLKESVR
;
A
#
# COMPACT_ATOMS: atom_id res chain seq x y z
N MET A 1 7.36 -24.31 1.36
CA MET A 1 6.50 -23.66 2.37
C MET A 1 5.08 -23.63 1.83
N TYR A 2 4.05 -23.86 2.65
CA TYR A 2 2.62 -23.65 2.29
C TYR A 2 2.12 -24.33 0.98
N PRO A 3 2.24 -25.67 0.84
CA PRO A 3 1.90 -26.39 -0.39
C PRO A 3 0.44 -26.22 -0.85
N GLU A 4 -0.53 -26.14 0.08
CA GLU A 4 -1.94 -25.99 -0.30
C GLU A 4 -2.20 -24.59 -0.88
N THR A 5 -1.59 -23.56 -0.30
CA THR A 5 -1.66 -22.18 -0.78
C THR A 5 -0.99 -22.05 -2.15
N ILE A 6 0.18 -22.67 -2.36
CA ILE A 6 0.85 -22.70 -3.68
C ILE A 6 -0.06 -23.32 -4.73
N ARG A 7 -0.66 -24.48 -4.45
CA ARG A 7 -1.56 -25.16 -5.38
C ARG A 7 -2.76 -24.27 -5.71
N LEU A 8 -3.38 -23.67 -4.69
CA LEU A 8 -4.53 -22.79 -4.88
C LEU A 8 -4.19 -21.57 -5.74
N ILE A 9 -3.03 -20.93 -5.54
CA ILE A 9 -2.62 -19.78 -6.37
C ILE A 9 -2.44 -20.20 -7.83
N ALA A 10 -1.81 -21.37 -8.08
CA ALA A 10 -1.63 -21.89 -9.43
C ALA A 10 -2.98 -22.21 -10.10
N GLU A 11 -3.92 -22.83 -9.38
CA GLU A 11 -5.29 -23.06 -9.84
C GLU A 11 -5.98 -21.74 -10.21
N LYS A 12 -5.92 -20.71 -9.35
CA LYS A 12 -6.53 -19.40 -9.62
C LYS A 12 -5.90 -18.66 -10.79
N GLN A 13 -4.60 -18.82 -11.01
CA GLN A 13 -3.93 -18.29 -12.20
C GLN A 13 -4.43 -18.99 -13.48
N GLN A 14 -4.55 -20.32 -13.45
CA GLN A 14 -5.05 -21.11 -14.60
C GLN A 14 -6.53 -20.83 -14.91
N GLU A 15 -7.35 -20.59 -13.88
CA GLU A 15 -8.74 -20.16 -14.01
C GLU A 15 -8.90 -18.73 -14.57
N GLY A 16 -7.80 -17.97 -14.70
CA GLY A 16 -7.83 -16.61 -15.22
C GLY A 16 -8.26 -15.55 -14.20
N VAL A 17 -8.19 -15.84 -12.89
CA VAL A 17 -8.49 -14.84 -11.83
C VAL A 17 -7.53 -13.66 -11.87
N PHE A 18 -6.30 -13.91 -12.33
CA PHE A 18 -5.31 -12.90 -12.69
C PHE A 18 -4.40 -13.45 -13.80
N PRO A 19 -3.97 -12.63 -14.78
CA PRO A 19 -3.10 -13.09 -15.87
C PRO A 19 -1.75 -13.61 -15.40
N GLY A 20 -1.14 -12.91 -14.46
CA GLY A 20 0.15 -13.24 -13.90
C GLY A 20 0.26 -12.87 -12.42
N VAL A 21 1.15 -13.59 -11.74
CA VAL A 21 1.43 -13.37 -10.32
C VAL A 21 2.90 -13.65 -10.03
N VAL A 22 3.52 -12.77 -9.24
CA VAL A 22 4.76 -13.04 -8.52
C VAL A 22 4.45 -13.00 -7.04
N TYR A 23 4.89 -14.01 -6.30
CA TYR A 23 4.67 -14.03 -4.86
C TYR A 23 5.83 -14.67 -4.13
N ARG A 24 6.00 -14.25 -2.87
CA ARG A 24 7.10 -14.70 -2.00
C ARG A 24 6.60 -14.97 -0.60
N PHE A 25 7.00 -16.13 -0.10
CA PHE A 25 6.88 -16.51 1.30
C PHE A 25 8.21 -16.29 2.00
N ILE A 26 8.16 -15.77 3.22
CA ILE A 26 9.33 -15.51 4.06
C ILE A 26 9.11 -16.14 5.43
N HIS A 27 10.10 -16.86 5.94
CA HIS A 27 10.13 -17.42 7.29
C HIS A 27 11.57 -17.35 7.83
N GLY A 28 11.82 -16.37 8.71
CA GLY A 28 13.19 -16.04 9.12
C GLY A 28 14.05 -15.66 7.90
N GLU A 29 15.17 -16.34 7.70
CA GLU A 29 16.05 -16.13 6.53
C GLU A 29 15.63 -16.97 5.30
N GLN A 30 14.67 -17.89 5.45
CA GLN A 30 14.20 -18.69 4.31
C GLN A 30 13.21 -17.91 3.47
N MET A 31 13.38 -17.95 2.15
CA MET A 31 12.45 -17.34 1.19
C MET A 31 12.12 -18.31 0.07
N GLU A 32 10.86 -18.34 -0.34
CA GLU A 32 10.40 -19.12 -1.48
C GLU A 32 9.62 -18.21 -2.44
N THR A 33 10.10 -18.10 -3.68
CA THR A 33 9.52 -17.21 -4.70
C THR A 33 8.91 -18.03 -5.82
N HIS A 34 7.74 -17.62 -6.27
CA HIS A 34 7.03 -18.21 -7.40
C HIS A 34 6.61 -17.12 -8.38
N CYS A 35 6.70 -17.41 -9.67
CA CYS A 35 6.34 -16.50 -10.76
C CYS A 35 5.58 -17.27 -11.83
N LEU A 36 4.34 -16.87 -12.10
CA LEU A 36 3.43 -17.58 -13.00
C LEU A 36 2.74 -16.61 -13.96
N GLY A 37 2.49 -17.06 -15.18
CA GLY A 37 1.63 -16.36 -16.14
C GLY A 37 2.29 -15.18 -16.86
N TYR A 38 1.53 -14.11 -17.07
CA TYR A 38 1.87 -13.06 -18.04
C TYR A 38 1.91 -11.67 -17.42
N ALA A 39 2.94 -10.89 -17.77
CA ALA A 39 3.02 -9.48 -17.47
C ALA A 39 2.00 -8.67 -18.28
N ALA A 40 1.71 -9.10 -19.51
CA ALA A 40 0.66 -8.56 -20.35
C ALA A 40 0.08 -9.66 -21.24
N GLN A 41 -1.23 -9.64 -21.47
CA GLN A 41 -1.90 -10.47 -22.49
C GLN A 41 -2.27 -9.68 -23.74
N GLN A 42 -2.25 -8.34 -23.64
CA GLN A 42 -2.51 -7.42 -24.75
C GLN A 42 -1.75 -6.10 -24.52
N PRO A 43 -1.42 -5.34 -25.57
CA PRO A 43 -1.65 -5.67 -26.99
C PRO A 43 -0.79 -6.84 -27.49
N GLN A 44 0.28 -7.19 -26.76
CA GLN A 44 1.11 -8.35 -27.01
C GLN A 44 1.19 -9.20 -25.74
N ILE A 45 1.39 -10.50 -25.93
CA ILE A 45 1.62 -11.43 -24.83
C ILE A 45 3.07 -11.28 -24.36
N GLU A 46 3.24 -10.98 -23.08
CA GLU A 46 4.54 -10.83 -22.42
C GLU A 46 4.59 -11.77 -21.21
N SER A 47 5.58 -12.66 -21.17
CA SER A 47 5.80 -13.54 -20.02
C SER A 47 6.21 -12.73 -18.79
N LEU A 48 5.68 -13.11 -17.63
CA LEU A 48 6.04 -12.48 -16.38
C LEU A 48 7.41 -12.96 -15.87
N THR A 49 8.15 -12.06 -15.24
CA THR A 49 9.39 -12.34 -14.50
C THR A 49 9.39 -11.60 -13.17
N THR A 50 10.27 -11.98 -12.24
CA THR A 50 10.41 -11.30 -10.93
C THR A 50 10.90 -9.85 -11.05
N GLU A 51 11.49 -9.48 -12.18
CA GLU A 51 11.97 -8.11 -12.48
C GLU A 51 10.85 -7.14 -12.88
N HIS A 52 9.63 -7.63 -13.13
CA HIS A 52 8.54 -6.76 -13.51
C HIS A 52 8.07 -5.91 -12.33
N LEU A 53 7.97 -4.61 -12.56
CA LEU A 53 7.30 -3.67 -11.69
C LEU A 53 5.79 -3.84 -11.78
N PHE A 54 5.14 -3.84 -10.63
CA PHE A 54 3.68 -3.78 -10.51
C PHE A 54 3.29 -2.42 -9.96
N ASP A 55 2.21 -1.82 -10.46
CA ASP A 55 1.50 -0.78 -9.71
C ASP A 55 1.01 -1.43 -8.42
N VAL A 56 1.60 -1.06 -7.27
CA VAL A 56 1.22 -1.67 -5.99
C VAL A 56 0.05 -0.96 -5.33
N ALA A 57 -0.51 0.06 -6.00
CA ALA A 57 -1.67 0.82 -5.60
C ALA A 57 -1.60 1.23 -4.13
N SER A 58 -2.57 0.81 -3.32
CA SER A 58 -2.67 1.22 -1.91
C SER A 58 -1.62 0.61 -0.99
N LEU A 59 -0.76 -0.32 -1.45
CA LEU A 59 0.43 -0.66 -0.66
C LEU A 59 1.36 0.55 -0.48
N THR A 60 1.29 1.56 -1.37
CA THR A 60 1.98 2.85 -1.21
C THR A 60 1.72 3.48 0.17
N LYS A 61 0.50 3.33 0.71
CA LYS A 61 0.11 3.91 2.00
C LYS A 61 0.98 3.37 3.13
N VAL A 62 1.15 2.05 3.17
CA VAL A 62 1.83 1.36 4.27
C VAL A 62 3.34 1.28 4.05
N VAL A 63 3.78 1.12 2.80
CA VAL A 63 5.20 1.08 2.46
C VAL A 63 5.83 2.46 2.60
N CYS A 64 5.16 3.51 2.13
CA CYS A 64 5.72 4.86 2.08
C CYS A 64 5.15 5.77 3.17
N THR A 65 3.89 6.21 3.04
CA THR A 65 3.32 7.27 3.88
C THR A 65 3.35 6.94 5.37
N THR A 66 2.93 5.72 5.71
CA THR A 66 2.91 5.23 7.08
C THR A 66 4.33 5.12 7.63
N THR A 67 5.27 4.59 6.86
CA THR A 67 6.68 4.50 7.26
C THR A 67 7.28 5.85 7.62
N VAL A 68 7.07 6.88 6.78
CA VAL A 68 7.56 8.24 7.08
C VAL A 68 6.91 8.78 8.36
N ILE A 69 5.61 8.54 8.56
CA ILE A 69 4.91 8.95 9.79
C ILE A 69 5.47 8.24 11.02
N LEU A 70 5.82 6.94 10.93
CA LEU A 70 6.44 6.21 12.03
C LEU A 70 7.81 6.81 12.40
N LYS A 71 8.63 7.17 11.41
CA LYS A 71 9.91 7.87 11.63
C LYS A 71 9.71 9.19 12.38
N LEU A 72 8.75 10.01 11.93
CA LEU A 72 8.44 11.28 12.60
C LEU A 72 7.88 11.08 14.01
N TRP A 73 7.11 10.02 14.23
CA TRP A 73 6.55 9.70 15.53
C TRP A 73 7.62 9.25 16.53
N GLU A 74 8.52 8.34 16.14
CA GLU A 74 9.61 7.91 17.02
C GLU A 74 10.62 9.05 17.32
N GLN A 75 10.80 9.98 16.38
CA GLN A 75 11.62 11.18 16.57
C GLN A 75 10.95 12.25 17.45
N GLY A 76 9.68 12.07 17.83
CA GLY A 76 8.93 13.04 18.62
C GLY A 76 8.54 14.31 17.86
N VAL A 77 8.67 14.32 16.53
CA VAL A 77 8.24 15.44 15.67
C VAL A 77 6.72 15.56 15.65
N LEU A 78 6.02 14.43 15.73
CA LEU A 78 4.58 14.36 15.87
C LEU A 78 4.14 13.31 16.89
N ALA A 79 2.91 13.44 17.38
CA ALA A 79 2.18 12.38 18.06
C ALA A 79 0.96 11.99 17.22
N ILE A 80 0.60 10.70 17.22
CA ILE A 80 -0.54 10.22 16.43
C ILE A 80 -1.89 10.82 16.90
N ASP A 81 -1.98 11.29 18.13
CA ASP A 81 -3.19 11.95 18.65
C ASP A 81 -3.23 13.46 18.36
N ASP A 82 -2.19 14.02 17.74
CA ASP A 82 -2.21 15.43 17.35
C ASP A 82 -3.30 15.69 16.29
N PRO A 83 -3.95 16.87 16.34
CA PRO A 83 -4.85 17.31 15.29
C PRO A 83 -4.05 17.60 14.00
N LEU A 84 -4.58 17.16 12.84
CA LEU A 84 -3.90 17.31 11.53
C LEU A 84 -3.54 18.77 11.23
N VAL A 85 -4.43 19.70 11.59
CA VAL A 85 -4.27 21.14 11.40
C VAL A 85 -3.02 21.73 12.05
N ARG A 86 -2.43 21.04 13.04
CA ARG A 86 -1.15 21.42 13.65
C ARG A 86 0.00 21.37 12.63
N TYR A 87 -0.05 20.40 11.72
CA TYR A 87 1.00 20.13 10.73
C TYR A 87 0.56 20.49 9.30
N LEU A 88 -0.74 20.72 9.08
CA LEU A 88 -1.29 21.18 7.82
C LEU A 88 -2.32 22.30 8.08
N PRO A 89 -1.89 23.54 8.38
CA PRO A 89 -2.77 24.62 8.80
C PRO A 89 -3.85 25.02 7.77
N ALA A 90 -3.63 24.71 6.49
CA ALA A 90 -4.59 24.94 5.42
C ALA A 90 -5.81 24.00 5.45
N PHE A 91 -5.73 22.89 6.21
CA PHE A 91 -6.86 21.97 6.39
C PHE A 91 -7.90 22.58 7.34
N THR A 92 -9.19 22.53 6.95
CA THR A 92 -10.21 23.33 7.66
C THR A 92 -10.88 22.61 8.84
N ASP A 93 -10.86 21.27 8.89
CA ASP A 93 -11.45 20.52 10.01
C ASP A 93 -10.47 20.37 11.19
N GLN A 94 -10.78 21.04 12.29
CA GLN A 94 -9.96 21.07 13.51
C GLN A 94 -10.04 19.78 14.34
N LYS A 95 -11.01 18.88 14.09
CA LYS A 95 -11.29 17.70 14.93
C LYS A 95 -10.48 16.47 14.53
N VAL A 96 -10.04 16.40 13.28
CA VAL A 96 -9.39 15.21 12.71
C VAL A 96 -7.96 15.12 13.24
N THR A 97 -7.58 13.95 13.76
CA THR A 97 -6.23 13.66 14.27
C THR A 97 -5.50 12.74 13.30
N LEU A 98 -4.18 12.60 13.46
CA LEU A 98 -3.41 11.67 12.64
C LEU A 98 -3.88 10.22 12.85
N ARG A 99 -4.24 9.83 14.09
CA ARG A 99 -4.82 8.54 14.43
C ARG A 99 -6.11 8.29 13.66
N HIS A 100 -7.00 9.29 13.57
CA HIS A 100 -8.23 9.17 12.79
C HIS A 100 -7.94 8.82 11.32
N LEU A 101 -6.90 9.40 10.72
CA LEU A 101 -6.53 9.14 9.33
C LEU A 101 -5.85 7.78 9.15
N LEU A 102 -4.88 7.45 10.01
CA LEU A 102 -4.10 6.22 9.97
C LEU A 102 -4.94 4.97 10.25
N THR A 103 -5.99 5.10 11.07
CA THR A 103 -6.89 3.99 11.40
C THR A 103 -8.17 3.96 10.56
N HIS A 104 -8.33 4.92 9.65
CA HIS A 104 -9.55 5.11 8.85
C HIS A 104 -10.81 5.28 9.69
N THR A 105 -10.72 6.03 10.78
CA THR A 105 -11.85 6.38 11.66
C THR A 105 -12.23 7.85 11.54
N SER A 106 -11.80 8.53 10.48
CA SER A 106 -12.01 9.97 10.30
C SER A 106 -13.41 10.37 9.87
N ASP A 107 -14.21 9.45 9.34
CA ASP A 107 -15.55 9.73 8.77
C ASP A 107 -15.54 10.91 7.77
N ILE A 108 -14.42 11.13 7.09
CA ILE A 108 -14.26 12.22 6.13
C ILE A 108 -15.00 11.90 4.85
N GLN A 109 -15.69 12.91 4.28
CA GLN A 109 -16.28 12.80 2.95
C GLN A 109 -15.23 12.38 1.91
N THR A 110 -15.48 11.24 1.26
CA THR A 110 -14.51 10.60 0.37
C THR A 110 -14.67 10.99 -1.09
N TRP A 111 -15.81 11.58 -1.46
CA TRP A 111 -16.14 11.91 -2.83
C TRP A 111 -15.97 13.40 -3.12
N ILE A 112 -15.02 13.71 -4.01
CA ILE A 112 -14.83 15.02 -4.62
C ILE A 112 -15.51 15.01 -6.01
N PRO A 113 -16.48 15.90 -6.28
CA PRO A 113 -17.14 15.99 -7.59
C PRO A 113 -16.16 16.33 -8.70
N ARG A 114 -16.29 15.66 -9.86
CA ARG A 114 -15.48 15.91 -11.06
C ARG A 114 -13.96 15.82 -10.85
N ARG A 115 -13.51 15.07 -9.83
CA ARG A 115 -12.09 15.02 -9.44
C ARG A 115 -11.14 14.67 -10.57
N ASP A 116 -11.59 13.84 -11.52
CA ASP A 116 -10.78 13.36 -12.65
C ASP A 116 -10.60 14.45 -13.74
N GLN A 117 -11.38 15.55 -13.67
CA GLN A 117 -11.28 16.72 -14.54
C GLN A 117 -10.58 17.92 -13.88
N LEU A 118 -10.23 17.81 -12.60
CA LEU A 118 -9.52 18.88 -11.88
C LEU A 118 -8.03 18.85 -12.19
N SER A 119 -7.38 20.00 -12.07
CA SER A 119 -5.93 20.06 -11.89
C SER A 119 -5.51 19.51 -10.53
N ALA A 120 -4.22 19.17 -10.38
CA ALA A 120 -3.66 18.75 -9.09
C ALA A 120 -3.89 19.79 -7.99
N GLU A 121 -3.76 21.08 -8.31
CA GLU A 121 -3.96 22.19 -7.38
C GLU A 121 -5.42 22.30 -6.93
N GLU A 122 -6.37 22.26 -7.87
CA GLU A 122 -7.80 22.30 -7.57
C GLU A 122 -8.22 21.09 -6.73
N LEU A 123 -7.71 19.90 -7.04
CA LEU A 123 -8.00 18.68 -6.28
C LEU A 123 -7.40 18.76 -4.87
N ARG A 124 -6.17 19.28 -4.71
CA ARG A 124 -5.57 19.56 -3.40
C ARG A 124 -6.44 20.53 -2.59
N HIS A 125 -6.85 21.65 -3.18
CA HIS A 125 -7.75 22.61 -2.53
C HIS A 125 -9.10 22.00 -2.13
N ALA A 126 -9.65 21.11 -2.94
CA ALA A 126 -10.88 20.40 -2.60
C ALA A 126 -10.69 19.48 -1.39
N TYR A 127 -9.60 18.72 -1.33
CA TYR A 127 -9.28 17.88 -0.17
C TYR A 127 -9.03 18.68 1.10
N LEU A 128 -8.39 19.85 1.03
CA LEU A 128 -8.14 20.68 2.22
C LEU A 128 -9.44 21.18 2.89
N ARG A 129 -10.57 21.14 2.19
CA ARG A 129 -11.88 21.63 2.66
C ARG A 129 -12.85 20.54 3.09
N VAL A 130 -12.50 19.26 2.95
CA VAL A 130 -13.37 18.16 3.40
C VAL A 130 -13.58 18.23 4.91
N GLN A 131 -14.69 17.67 5.36
CA GLN A 131 -15.07 17.66 6.77
C GLN A 131 -15.33 16.22 7.22
N SER A 132 -15.03 15.95 8.48
CA SER A 132 -15.45 14.75 9.20
C SER A 132 -16.94 14.81 9.51
N GLY A 133 -17.60 13.66 9.40
CA GLY A 133 -19.00 13.47 9.74
C GLY A 133 -19.23 13.13 11.23
N PRO A 134 -20.47 12.76 11.58
CA PRO A 134 -20.88 12.46 12.95
C PRO A 134 -20.34 11.14 13.53
N GLN A 135 -19.73 10.29 12.69
CA GLN A 135 -19.12 9.00 13.06
C GLN A 135 -17.60 9.08 13.26
N LEU A 136 -17.03 10.30 13.30
CA LEU A 136 -15.63 10.51 13.64
C LEU A 136 -15.25 9.74 14.91
N GLY A 137 -14.26 8.85 14.79
CA GLY A 137 -13.73 8.03 15.86
C GLY A 137 -14.63 6.88 16.32
N LYS A 138 -15.75 6.58 15.63
CA LYS A 138 -16.74 5.57 16.08
C LYS A 138 -16.79 4.29 15.26
N GLN A 139 -16.29 4.32 14.02
CA GLN A 139 -16.24 3.15 13.15
C GLN A 139 -15.06 3.25 12.19
N VAL A 140 -14.60 2.11 11.69
CA VAL A 140 -13.62 2.05 10.59
C VAL A 140 -14.37 2.18 9.27
N GLN A 141 -14.01 3.20 8.49
CA GLN A 141 -14.45 3.39 7.12
C GLN A 141 -13.25 3.71 6.23
N TYR A 142 -12.81 2.71 5.45
CA TYR A 142 -11.68 2.87 4.56
C TYR A 142 -11.89 4.04 3.59
N THR A 143 -10.86 4.88 3.46
CA THR A 143 -10.84 6.05 2.58
C THR A 143 -9.42 6.41 2.20
N ASP A 144 -9.21 6.76 0.93
CA ASP A 144 -7.92 7.28 0.47
C ASP A 144 -7.68 8.73 0.93
N THR A 145 -8.73 9.49 1.24
CA THR A 145 -8.63 10.91 1.62
C THR A 145 -7.71 11.09 2.82
N GLY A 146 -7.75 10.18 3.79
CA GLY A 146 -6.87 10.24 4.96
C GLY A 146 -5.40 10.22 4.58
N THR A 147 -4.98 9.30 3.72
CA THR A 147 -3.58 9.20 3.31
C THR A 147 -3.18 10.29 2.29
N ILE A 148 -4.12 10.81 1.51
CA ILE A 148 -3.89 12.00 0.67
C ILE A 148 -3.55 13.21 1.55
N LEU A 149 -4.36 13.47 2.59
CA LEU A 149 -4.11 14.56 3.53
C LEU A 149 -2.80 14.39 4.29
N LEU A 150 -2.46 13.15 4.69
CA LEU A 150 -1.16 12.84 5.29
C LEU A 150 -0.01 13.10 4.30
N GLY A 151 -0.20 12.84 3.01
CA GLY A 151 0.78 13.23 1.98
C GLY A 151 1.01 14.74 1.94
N PHE A 152 -0.06 15.55 1.91
CA PHE A 152 0.06 17.02 1.94
C PHE A 152 0.70 17.54 3.23
N MET A 153 0.42 16.89 4.36
CA MET A 153 1.08 17.20 5.63
C MET A 153 2.59 16.94 5.56
N LEU A 154 3.02 15.82 4.95
CA LEU A 154 4.44 15.54 4.77
C LEU A 154 5.11 16.58 3.86
N GLU A 155 4.44 17.02 2.79
CA GLU A 155 4.97 18.11 1.94
C GLU A 155 5.15 19.42 2.72
N GLU A 156 4.22 19.76 3.62
CA GLU A 156 4.33 20.94 4.48
C GLU A 156 5.54 20.84 5.44
N LEU A 157 5.80 19.64 5.97
CA LEU A 157 6.90 19.41 6.92
C LEU A 157 8.28 19.36 6.25
N PHE A 158 8.38 18.78 5.05
CA PHE A 158 9.66 18.56 4.36
C PHE A 158 9.99 19.63 3.30
N GLY A 159 8.99 20.36 2.81
CA GLY A 159 9.19 21.40 1.78
C GLY A 159 9.48 20.88 0.37
N CYS A 160 9.27 19.58 0.12
CA CYS A 160 9.38 18.95 -1.21
C CYS A 160 8.17 18.05 -1.49
N SER A 161 8.06 17.49 -2.70
CA SER A 161 6.90 16.67 -3.07
C SER A 161 6.87 15.33 -2.35
N VAL A 162 5.68 14.78 -2.10
CA VAL A 162 5.57 13.56 -1.29
C VAL A 162 6.29 12.36 -1.91
N THR A 163 6.35 12.27 -3.24
CA THR A 163 7.13 11.22 -3.90
C THR A 163 8.64 11.39 -3.74
N GLU A 164 9.15 12.62 -3.66
CA GLU A 164 10.57 12.88 -3.33
C GLU A 164 10.87 12.46 -1.89
N ILE A 165 9.96 12.76 -0.96
CA ILE A 165 10.06 12.31 0.44
C ILE A 165 10.10 10.78 0.49
N PHE A 166 9.20 10.09 -0.22
CA PHE A 166 9.20 8.63 -0.25
C PHE A 166 10.49 8.05 -0.82
N GLN A 167 11.06 8.68 -1.86
CA GLN A 167 12.35 8.27 -2.40
C GLN A 167 13.47 8.40 -1.35
N GLN A 168 13.55 9.55 -0.67
CA GLN A 168 14.63 9.89 0.26
C GLN A 168 14.51 9.18 1.60
N GLU A 169 13.30 9.07 2.13
CA GLU A 169 13.05 8.59 3.49
C GLU A 169 12.80 7.09 3.58
N VAL A 170 12.43 6.45 2.46
CA VAL A 170 12.02 5.03 2.41
C VAL A 170 12.77 4.25 1.34
N LEU A 171 12.65 4.61 0.05
CA LEU A 171 13.15 3.76 -1.02
C LEU A 171 14.68 3.68 -1.04
N GLN A 172 15.38 4.82 -1.00
CA GLN A 172 16.86 4.84 -0.99
C GLN A 172 17.44 4.16 0.27
N PRO A 173 16.98 4.48 1.50
CA PRO A 173 17.56 3.88 2.70
C PRO A 173 17.28 2.37 2.85
N LEU A 174 16.21 1.86 2.23
CA LEU A 174 15.90 0.43 2.17
C LEU A 174 16.48 -0.26 0.93
N GLU A 175 17.24 0.45 0.09
CA GLU A 175 17.83 -0.07 -1.14
C GLU A 175 16.79 -0.66 -2.11
N MET A 176 15.58 -0.08 -2.12
CA MET A 176 14.52 -0.39 -3.08
C MET A 176 14.78 0.31 -4.42
N THR A 177 15.85 -0.09 -5.10
CA THR A 177 16.41 0.61 -6.26
C THR A 177 15.61 0.46 -7.56
N ASN A 178 14.72 -0.53 -7.64
CA ASN A 178 13.85 -0.71 -8.81
C ASN A 178 12.52 0.02 -8.63
N SER A 179 12.13 0.28 -7.39
CA SER A 179 10.87 0.91 -7.03
C SER A 179 10.90 2.41 -7.31
N GLY A 180 9.75 2.96 -7.69
CA GLY A 180 9.64 4.38 -7.96
C GLY A 180 8.24 4.81 -8.34
N PHE A 181 8.13 6.07 -8.73
CA PHE A 181 6.88 6.71 -9.12
C PHE A 181 6.98 7.16 -10.59
N PRO A 182 5.88 7.13 -11.37
CA PRO A 182 5.91 7.60 -12.75
C PRO A 182 6.37 9.07 -12.89
N PRO A 183 7.08 9.45 -13.97
CA PRO A 183 7.52 8.58 -15.06
C PRO A 183 8.65 7.63 -14.65
N LEU A 184 8.48 6.34 -14.96
CA LEU A 184 9.49 5.32 -14.68
C LEU A 184 10.61 5.36 -15.72
N PRO A 185 11.83 4.89 -15.40
CA PRO A 185 12.91 4.77 -16.38
C PRO A 185 12.47 3.95 -17.61
N ALA A 186 12.86 4.38 -18.81
CA ALA A 186 12.43 3.74 -20.06
C ALA A 186 12.79 2.25 -20.19
N ALA A 187 13.85 1.80 -19.49
CA ALA A 187 14.28 0.41 -19.47
C ALA A 187 13.46 -0.49 -18.51
N SER A 188 12.52 0.08 -17.75
CA SER A 188 11.76 -0.65 -16.75
C SER A 188 10.83 -1.69 -17.38
N LYS A 189 10.87 -2.92 -16.87
CA LYS A 189 9.87 -3.95 -17.18
C LYS A 189 8.67 -3.71 -16.28
N VAL A 190 7.49 -3.50 -16.85
CA VAL A 190 6.29 -3.17 -16.06
C VAL A 190 5.15 -4.10 -16.46
N ALA A 191 4.46 -4.70 -15.48
CA ALA A 191 3.26 -5.47 -15.75
C ALA A 191 2.13 -4.53 -16.20
N ALA A 192 1.38 -4.93 -17.24
CA ALA A 192 0.19 -4.23 -17.68
C ALA A 192 -0.87 -4.27 -16.56
N THR A 193 -1.61 -3.17 -16.37
CA THR A 193 -2.59 -3.06 -15.29
C THR A 193 -4.02 -3.14 -15.78
N GLN A 194 -4.45 -2.34 -16.78
CA GLN A 194 -5.83 -2.37 -17.26
C GLN A 194 -5.90 -1.83 -18.70
N ARG A 195 -6.76 -2.42 -19.53
CA ARG A 195 -7.16 -1.82 -20.81
C ARG A 195 -8.27 -0.77 -20.59
N GLN A 196 -8.07 0.42 -21.13
CA GLN A 196 -9.04 1.51 -21.11
C GLN A 196 -10.06 1.36 -22.25
N GLU A 197 -11.14 2.13 -22.20
CA GLU A 197 -12.21 2.10 -23.20
C GLU A 197 -11.72 2.43 -24.62
N ASP A 198 -10.76 3.35 -24.72
CA ASP A 198 -10.11 3.74 -25.98
C ASP A 198 -9.13 2.69 -26.54
N GLY A 199 -8.94 1.57 -25.82
CA GLY A 199 -8.06 0.48 -26.17
C GLY A 199 -6.62 0.63 -25.74
N THR A 200 -6.23 1.74 -25.12
CA THR A 200 -4.91 1.88 -24.49
C THR A 200 -4.78 0.93 -23.30
N VAL A 201 -3.58 0.42 -23.05
CA VAL A 201 -3.29 -0.43 -21.89
C VAL A 201 -2.41 0.37 -20.93
N LEU A 202 -2.87 0.53 -19.69
CA LEU A 202 -2.09 1.17 -18.64
C LEU A 202 -0.88 0.29 -18.30
N LYS A 203 0.32 0.81 -18.56
CA LYS A 203 1.60 0.16 -18.28
C LYS A 203 2.58 1.25 -17.85
N GLY A 204 3.06 1.19 -16.61
CA GLY A 204 3.90 2.26 -16.02
C GLY A 204 3.14 3.56 -15.72
N ILE A 205 1.81 3.51 -15.69
CA ILE A 205 0.92 4.63 -15.40
C ILE A 205 0.09 4.26 -14.18
N THR A 206 0.07 5.14 -13.16
CA THR A 206 -0.72 4.94 -11.94
C THR A 206 -2.19 4.68 -12.25
N HIS A 207 -2.70 3.57 -11.75
CA HIS A 207 -4.09 3.12 -11.92
C HIS A 207 -5.08 4.00 -11.17
N ASP A 208 -4.76 4.34 -9.91
CA ASP A 208 -5.64 5.14 -9.07
C ASP A 208 -5.87 6.54 -9.69
N PRO A 209 -7.12 6.91 -10.01
CA PRO A 209 -7.39 8.15 -10.74
C PRO A 209 -7.05 9.40 -9.92
N LYS A 210 -7.19 9.33 -8.58
CA LYS A 210 -6.87 10.45 -7.69
C LYS A 210 -5.37 10.69 -7.66
N ALA A 211 -4.60 9.61 -7.54
CA ALA A 211 -3.14 9.69 -7.58
C ALA A 211 -2.62 10.07 -8.97
N ARG A 212 -3.32 9.69 -10.06
CA ARG A 212 -2.98 10.15 -11.41
C ARG A 212 -3.15 11.67 -11.56
N VAL A 213 -4.21 12.24 -11.00
CA VAL A 213 -4.43 13.71 -11.01
C VAL A 213 -3.44 14.42 -10.08
N LEU A 214 -3.23 13.92 -8.86
CA LEU A 214 -2.31 14.53 -7.88
C LEU A 214 -0.83 14.35 -8.27
N GLY A 215 -0.50 13.31 -9.04
CA GLY A 215 0.86 12.98 -9.44
C GLY A 215 1.80 12.86 -8.25
N LYS A 216 2.88 13.68 -8.25
CA LYS A 216 3.89 13.72 -7.20
C LYS A 216 3.39 14.12 -5.81
N HIS A 217 2.14 14.56 -5.70
CA HIS A 217 1.49 14.96 -4.44
C HIS A 217 0.60 13.84 -3.84
N ALA A 218 0.58 12.65 -4.45
CA ALA A 218 -0.31 11.56 -4.05
C ALA A 218 0.28 10.71 -2.89
N GLY A 219 -0.22 10.94 -1.67
CA GLY A 219 0.16 10.10 -0.51
C GLY A 219 -0.50 8.71 -0.48
N ASN A 220 -1.45 8.41 -1.35
CA ASN A 220 -2.30 7.20 -1.24
C ASN A 220 -1.93 6.05 -2.18
N ALA A 221 -1.30 6.32 -3.31
CA ALA A 221 -1.01 5.36 -4.39
C ALA A 221 0.05 5.93 -5.36
N GLY A 222 0.53 5.12 -6.29
CA GLY A 222 1.46 5.53 -7.35
C GLY A 222 2.83 4.86 -7.29
N LEU A 223 3.14 4.13 -6.22
CA LEU A 223 4.36 3.34 -6.16
C LEU A 223 4.27 2.17 -7.14
N PHE A 224 5.32 2.02 -7.94
CA PHE A 224 5.62 0.81 -8.69
C PHE A 224 6.77 0.08 -8.00
N SER A 225 6.65 -1.23 -7.81
CA SER A 225 7.65 -2.03 -7.08
C SER A 225 7.78 -3.44 -7.63
N THR A 226 8.91 -4.07 -7.36
CA THR A 226 9.18 -5.49 -7.63
C THR A 226 8.95 -6.34 -6.38
N ILE A 227 9.00 -7.66 -6.54
CA ILE A 227 8.99 -8.60 -5.42
C ILE A 227 10.23 -8.43 -4.53
N ASP A 228 11.39 -8.15 -5.13
CA ASP A 228 12.67 -8.03 -4.43
C ASP A 228 12.74 -6.75 -3.59
N ASP A 229 12.29 -5.62 -4.12
CA ASP A 229 12.27 -4.37 -3.37
C ASP A 229 11.26 -4.41 -2.20
N LEU A 230 10.06 -4.98 -2.41
CA LEU A 230 9.14 -5.18 -1.29
C LEU A 230 9.69 -6.17 -0.25
N THR A 231 10.58 -7.08 -0.66
CA THR A 231 11.26 -7.98 0.28
C THR A 231 12.20 -7.20 1.19
N GLN A 232 12.88 -6.15 0.71
CA GLN A 232 13.70 -5.28 1.56
C GLN A 232 12.85 -4.61 2.65
N PHE A 233 11.69 -4.06 2.25
CA PHE A 233 10.75 -3.48 3.21
C PHE A 233 10.24 -4.51 4.22
N VAL A 234 9.81 -5.69 3.76
CA VAL A 234 9.31 -6.74 4.64
C VAL A 234 10.40 -7.29 5.57
N GLN A 235 11.64 -7.43 5.08
CA GLN A 235 12.75 -7.84 5.93
C GLN A 235 13.07 -6.79 7.00
N MET A 236 13.03 -5.49 6.68
CA MET A 236 13.17 -4.44 7.70
C MET A 236 12.11 -4.61 8.80
N MET A 237 10.86 -4.89 8.43
CA MET A 237 9.79 -5.14 9.41
C MET A 237 10.05 -6.39 10.26
N LEU A 238 10.41 -7.52 9.62
CA LEU A 238 10.67 -8.79 10.30
C LEU A 238 11.93 -8.76 11.18
N LYS A 239 12.94 -7.97 10.79
CA LYS A 239 14.19 -7.76 11.53
C LYS A 239 14.10 -6.60 12.52
N LYS A 240 12.88 -6.26 12.95
CA LYS A 240 12.59 -5.24 13.97
C LYS A 240 13.28 -3.90 13.69
N GLY A 241 13.20 -3.47 12.43
CA GLY A 241 13.66 -2.17 11.96
C GLY A 241 15.13 -2.14 11.56
N GLN A 242 15.84 -3.27 11.64
CA GLN A 242 17.22 -3.37 11.17
C GLN A 242 17.27 -3.67 9.67
N THR A 243 18.16 -2.98 8.97
CA THR A 243 18.61 -3.35 7.61
C THR A 243 20.05 -3.86 7.67
N ALA A 244 20.63 -4.21 6.52
CA ALA A 244 22.04 -4.58 6.45
C ALA A 244 22.99 -3.43 6.84
N THR A 245 22.54 -2.18 6.70
CA THR A 245 23.39 -0.99 6.75
C THR A 245 23.03 -0.01 7.87
N GLN A 246 21.83 -0.13 8.47
CA GLN A 246 21.36 0.81 9.48
C GLN A 246 20.24 0.26 10.37
N SER A 247 20.04 0.91 11.52
CA SER A 247 18.81 0.83 12.30
C SER A 247 17.82 1.84 11.72
N PHE A 248 16.89 1.36 10.89
CA PHE A 248 15.96 2.20 10.12
C PHE A 248 14.75 2.67 10.93
N LEU A 249 14.18 1.79 11.76
CA LEU A 249 13.13 2.09 12.75
C LEU A 249 13.48 1.36 14.05
N SER A 250 12.97 1.83 15.19
CA SER A 250 13.10 1.11 16.45
C SER A 250 12.24 -0.17 16.50
N ALA A 251 12.67 -1.17 17.27
CA ALA A 251 11.84 -2.34 17.53
C ALA A 251 10.51 -1.95 18.20
N ASP A 252 10.56 -1.02 19.16
CA ASP A 252 9.40 -0.54 19.92
C ASP A 252 8.31 0.07 19.03
N ILE A 253 8.69 0.89 18.03
CA ILE A 253 7.68 1.50 17.14
C ILE A 253 7.03 0.46 16.23
N LEU A 254 7.78 -0.57 15.81
CA LEU A 254 7.26 -1.66 14.99
C LEU A 254 6.38 -2.62 15.79
N GLU A 255 6.72 -2.90 17.05
CA GLU A 255 5.90 -3.74 17.93
C GLU A 255 4.54 -3.11 18.20
N ARG A 256 4.46 -1.77 18.28
CA ARG A 256 3.17 -1.04 18.37
C ARG A 256 2.26 -1.29 17.17
N LEU A 257 2.81 -1.57 15.98
CA LEU A 257 1.97 -1.84 14.80
C LEU A 257 1.10 -3.07 14.98
N TYR A 258 1.44 -4.00 15.86
CA TYR A 258 0.62 -5.20 16.11
C TYR A 258 -0.51 -4.97 17.14
N LEU A 259 -0.72 -3.73 17.57
CA LEU A 259 -1.81 -3.33 18.49
C LEU A 259 -2.94 -2.65 17.72
N ASP A 260 -4.17 -2.78 18.23
CA ASP A 260 -5.30 -1.99 17.74
C ASP A 260 -5.13 -0.53 18.18
N HIS A 261 -5.15 0.38 17.20
CA HIS A 261 -4.98 1.82 17.41
C HIS A 261 -6.28 2.61 17.18
N THR A 262 -7.39 1.95 16.87
CA THR A 262 -8.69 2.62 16.72
C THR A 262 -9.08 3.29 18.03
N PRO A 263 -9.79 4.43 18.01
CA PRO A 263 -10.22 5.11 19.24
C PRO A 263 -11.13 4.25 20.16
N PHE A 264 -11.69 3.16 19.63
CA PHE A 264 -12.57 2.23 20.32
C PHE A 264 -11.97 0.82 20.47
N GLU A 265 -10.67 0.66 20.19
CA GLU A 265 -9.80 -0.51 20.48
C GLU A 265 -10.30 -1.88 20.00
N THR A 266 -11.28 -1.92 19.10
CA THR A 266 -11.94 -3.15 18.63
C THR A 266 -12.22 -3.12 17.12
N GLY A 267 -11.60 -2.18 16.39
CA GLY A 267 -11.80 -2.03 14.95
C GLY A 267 -10.83 -2.82 14.09
N HIS A 268 -9.89 -3.55 14.69
CA HIS A 268 -8.86 -4.34 14.05
C HIS A 268 -8.00 -3.53 13.06
N ARG A 269 -7.70 -2.27 13.40
CA ARG A 269 -6.82 -1.40 12.62
C ARG A 269 -5.66 -0.91 13.49
N SER A 270 -4.48 -0.94 12.90
CA SER A 270 -3.29 -0.32 13.44
C SER A 270 -3.01 1.00 12.71
N ILE A 271 -1.82 1.54 12.89
CA ILE A 271 -1.29 2.69 12.18
C ILE A 271 -1.08 2.32 10.71
N GLY A 272 -2.08 2.59 9.85
CA GLY A 272 -2.05 2.31 8.42
C GLY A 272 -2.41 0.87 8.01
N TRP A 273 -2.40 -0.09 8.93
CA TRP A 273 -2.55 -1.53 8.64
C TRP A 273 -3.89 -2.11 9.12
N ASP A 274 -4.41 -3.12 8.42
CA ASP A 274 -5.38 -4.07 8.98
C ASP A 274 -4.67 -5.06 9.91
N LEU A 275 -5.34 -5.47 10.97
CA LEU A 275 -4.90 -6.57 11.83
C LEU A 275 -5.69 -7.84 11.50
N LYS A 276 -5.00 -8.94 11.22
CA LYS A 276 -5.63 -10.22 10.86
C LYS A 276 -5.06 -11.43 11.58
N GLY A 277 -5.95 -12.35 11.94
CA GLY A 277 -5.58 -13.70 12.40
C GLY A 277 -4.96 -13.75 13.80
N THR A 278 -4.50 -14.94 14.17
CA THR A 278 -3.73 -15.20 15.39
C THR A 278 -2.70 -16.28 15.06
N PRO A 279 -1.37 -16.01 15.15
CA PRO A 279 -0.71 -14.74 15.50
C PRO A 279 -1.16 -13.55 14.63
N VAL A 280 -1.04 -12.33 15.16
CA VAL A 280 -1.51 -11.12 14.47
C VAL A 280 -0.63 -10.85 13.26
N HIS A 281 -1.26 -10.59 12.12
CA HIS A 281 -0.60 -10.16 10.89
C HIS A 281 -0.99 -8.72 10.58
N LEU A 282 0.00 -7.91 10.24
CA LEU A 282 -0.23 -6.66 9.51
C LEU A 282 -0.65 -7.02 8.09
N TYR A 283 -1.81 -6.54 7.67
CA TYR A 283 -2.38 -6.79 6.35
C TYR A 283 -2.68 -5.49 5.62
N HIS A 284 -2.35 -5.45 4.34
CA HIS A 284 -2.82 -4.38 3.46
C HIS A 284 -2.93 -4.88 2.03
N THR A 285 -3.88 -4.33 1.27
CA THR A 285 -4.10 -4.67 -0.15
C THR A 285 -3.89 -3.47 -1.06
N GLY A 286 -3.49 -3.71 -2.29
CA GLY A 286 -3.56 -2.78 -3.42
C GLY A 286 -4.70 -3.16 -4.36
N TYR A 287 -5.39 -2.16 -4.90
CA TYR A 287 -6.53 -2.34 -5.82
C TYR A 287 -6.17 -3.17 -7.07
N THR A 288 -4.93 -3.08 -7.51
CA THR A 288 -4.37 -3.74 -8.68
C THR A 288 -4.11 -5.24 -8.49
N GLY A 289 -4.37 -5.77 -7.30
CA GLY A 289 -4.28 -7.21 -7.00
C GLY A 289 -3.12 -7.58 -6.06
N THR A 290 -2.45 -6.59 -5.50
CA THR A 290 -1.31 -6.80 -4.62
C THR A 290 -1.73 -6.89 -3.16
N PHE A 291 -0.96 -7.58 -2.32
CA PHE A 291 -1.11 -7.49 -0.86
C PHE A 291 0.18 -7.85 -0.13
N LEU A 292 0.24 -7.44 1.14
CA LEU A 292 1.26 -7.81 2.12
C LEU A 292 0.58 -8.43 3.34
N LEU A 293 1.15 -9.51 3.84
CA LEU A 293 0.90 -10.08 5.17
C LEU A 293 2.23 -10.19 5.90
N ILE A 294 2.36 -9.56 7.07
CA ILE A 294 3.57 -9.61 7.90
C ILE A 294 3.15 -10.03 9.31
N GLY A 295 3.42 -11.28 9.66
CA GLY A 295 3.06 -11.89 10.94
C GLY A 295 4.00 -11.46 12.06
N SER A 296 3.46 -11.34 13.28
CA SER A 296 4.24 -11.11 14.50
C SER A 296 5.15 -12.29 14.87
N ASP A 297 4.98 -13.44 14.20
CA ASP A 297 5.73 -14.67 14.39
C ASP A 297 6.93 -14.81 13.42
N GLY A 298 7.31 -13.75 12.73
CA GLY A 298 8.49 -13.75 11.85
C GLY A 298 8.23 -14.32 10.45
N LYS A 299 6.95 -14.51 10.08
CA LYS A 299 6.53 -14.99 8.75
C LYS A 299 5.93 -13.86 7.94
N ALA A 300 6.11 -13.90 6.62
CA ALA A 300 5.46 -12.95 5.72
C ALA A 300 5.07 -13.57 4.39
N PHE A 301 4.14 -12.89 3.71
CA PHE A 301 3.66 -13.23 2.39
C PHE A 301 3.46 -11.95 1.57
N ILE A 302 4.24 -11.84 0.50
CA ILE A 302 4.15 -10.79 -0.50
C ILE A 302 3.47 -11.37 -1.72
N PHE A 303 2.43 -10.70 -2.24
CA PHE A 303 1.70 -11.15 -3.41
C PHE A 303 1.51 -9.99 -4.37
N LEU A 304 1.99 -10.14 -5.60
CA LEU A 304 1.89 -9.15 -6.67
C LEU A 304 1.22 -9.78 -7.88
N SER A 305 0.05 -9.29 -8.26
CA SER A 305 -0.61 -9.69 -9.49
C SER A 305 -1.05 -8.47 -10.30
N ASN A 306 -1.35 -8.71 -11.56
CA ASN A 306 -1.95 -7.75 -12.48
C ASN A 306 -3.45 -8.06 -12.69
N ARG A 307 -4.20 -8.34 -11.61
CA ARG A 307 -5.58 -8.88 -11.70
C ARG A 307 -6.57 -8.01 -12.47
N VAL A 308 -6.28 -6.71 -12.59
CA VAL A 308 -7.15 -5.75 -13.31
C VAL A 308 -6.93 -5.86 -14.83
N HIS A 309 -5.87 -6.54 -15.26
CA HIS A 309 -5.58 -6.75 -16.67
C HIS A 309 -6.32 -8.00 -17.17
N PRO A 310 -6.97 -7.96 -18.34
CA PRO A 310 -7.26 -6.75 -19.12
C PRO A 310 -8.40 -5.90 -18.53
N GLU A 311 -9.32 -6.54 -17.80
CA GLU A 311 -10.58 -5.96 -17.30
C GLU A 311 -10.74 -6.19 -15.79
N ASP A 312 -11.46 -5.29 -15.12
CA ASP A 312 -11.62 -5.33 -13.66
C ASP A 312 -12.79 -6.24 -13.24
N HIS A 313 -12.50 -7.48 -12.90
CA HIS A 313 -13.48 -8.43 -12.33
C HIS A 313 -13.51 -8.40 -10.81
N ARG A 314 -13.69 -7.21 -10.23
CA ARG A 314 -13.47 -6.94 -8.80
C ARG A 314 -14.18 -7.91 -7.86
N ASP A 315 -15.50 -8.08 -8.01
CA ASP A 315 -16.30 -8.85 -7.05
C ASP A 315 -15.92 -10.34 -7.01
N SER A 316 -15.52 -10.89 -8.16
CA SER A 316 -15.01 -12.26 -8.25
C SER A 316 -13.62 -12.36 -7.60
N TYR A 317 -12.72 -11.44 -7.98
CA TYR A 317 -11.35 -11.43 -7.46
C TYR A 317 -11.28 -11.34 -5.94
N LEU A 318 -12.12 -10.51 -5.29
CA LEU A 318 -12.10 -10.35 -3.84
C LEU A 318 -12.33 -11.69 -3.12
N LYS A 319 -13.25 -12.52 -3.62
CA LYS A 319 -13.54 -13.85 -3.07
C LYS A 319 -12.33 -14.78 -3.19
N HIS A 320 -11.68 -14.79 -4.36
CA HIS A 320 -10.51 -15.63 -4.62
C HIS A 320 -9.27 -15.19 -3.83
N ARG A 321 -9.02 -13.88 -3.73
CA ARG A 321 -7.97 -13.34 -2.88
C ARG A 321 -8.18 -13.75 -1.43
N ASP A 322 -9.40 -13.65 -0.92
CA ASP A 322 -9.70 -14.01 0.45
C ASP A 322 -9.53 -15.52 0.68
N GLN A 323 -9.85 -16.38 -0.29
CA GLN A 323 -9.52 -17.81 -0.24
C GLN A 323 -8.00 -18.07 -0.13
N ILE A 324 -7.19 -17.38 -0.95
CA ILE A 324 -5.72 -17.48 -0.91
C ILE A 324 -5.18 -17.04 0.45
N VAL A 325 -5.63 -15.88 0.94
CA VAL A 325 -5.21 -15.36 2.25
C VAL A 325 -5.60 -16.32 3.38
N GLN A 326 -6.82 -16.87 3.37
CA GLN A 326 -7.25 -17.84 4.38
C GLN A 326 -6.48 -19.17 4.31
N SER A 327 -6.14 -19.63 3.09
CA SER A 327 -5.27 -20.80 2.93
C SER A 327 -3.91 -20.56 3.59
N TYR A 328 -3.28 -19.42 3.32
CA TYR A 328 -1.99 -19.06 3.91
C TYR A 328 -2.07 -18.98 5.44
N LEU A 329 -3.05 -18.24 5.98
CA LEU A 329 -3.21 -18.08 7.44
C LEU A 329 -3.45 -19.42 8.15
N LYS A 330 -4.11 -20.37 7.48
CA LYS A 330 -4.34 -21.71 8.02
C LYS A 330 -3.08 -22.58 8.01
N GLU A 331 -2.23 -22.45 6.99
CA GLU A 331 -0.98 -23.19 6.93
C GLU A 331 0.14 -22.53 7.75
N SER A 332 0.10 -21.22 7.98
CA SER A 332 1.12 -20.50 8.74
C SER A 332 1.15 -20.84 10.23
N VAL A 333 0.05 -21.36 10.77
CA VAL A 333 -0.05 -21.81 12.18
C VAL A 333 0.36 -23.27 12.41
N ARG A 334 0.65 -24.03 11.35
CA ARG A 334 1.04 -25.45 11.43
C ARG A 334 2.55 -25.60 11.61
#